data_AF-A0A482VXR2-F1
#
_entry.id   AF-A0A482VXR2-F1
#
_cell.length_a   1.000
_cell.length_b   1.000
_cell.length_c   1.000
_cell.angle_alpha   90.00
_cell.angle_beta   90.00
_cell.angle_gamma   90.00
#
_symmetry.space_group_name_H-M   'P 1'
#
loop_
_entity.id
_entity.type
_entity.pdbx_description
1 polymer ?
#
loop_
_entity_poly.entity_id
_entity_poly.type
_entity_poly.pdbx_seq_one_letter_code
_entity_poly.pdbx_strand_id
1 'polypeptide(L)'
;MTQCHKCQKWGHTTKSCNLKTSCMKCAGEHFTEQCQIKEMNSDKIKCVNCGGNHVASSTECDVYISRKNYIDKKQQEREEKRKTTKFILALPPRKNYWENKKEEEKKKTEEKRKNDEGREAREKQQQVTKNNNTQEEKQTEAE
;
A
#
# COMPACT_ATOMS: atom_id res chain seq x y z
N MET A 1 16.29 1.48 18.62
CA MET A 1 16.08 2.92 18.31
C MET A 1 17.41 3.48 17.82
N THR A 2 17.44 4.10 16.64
CA THR A 2 18.72 4.54 16.03
C THR A 2 19.00 6.00 16.38
N GLN A 3 20.24 6.30 16.81
CA GLN A 3 20.74 7.67 16.98
C GLN A 3 21.43 8.12 15.69
N CYS A 4 21.18 9.35 15.27
CA CYS A 4 21.91 9.94 14.16
C CYS A 4 23.25 10.53 14.65
N HIS A 5 24.39 10.08 14.14
CA HIS A 5 25.69 10.62 14.56
C HIS A 5 25.99 12.03 14.00
N LYS A 6 25.20 12.51 13.04
CA LYS A 6 25.31 13.90 12.53
C LYS A 6 24.64 14.88 13.48
N CYS A 7 23.34 14.74 13.72
CA CYS A 7 22.55 15.70 14.51
C CYS A 7 22.26 15.24 15.95
N GLN A 8 22.68 14.03 16.34
CA GLN A 8 22.51 13.42 17.67
C GLN A 8 21.05 13.20 18.12
N LYS A 9 20.08 13.41 17.23
CA LYS A 9 18.66 13.12 17.44
C LYS A 9 18.34 11.64 17.15
N TRP A 10 17.26 11.16 17.76
CA TRP A 10 16.77 9.78 17.61
C TRP A 10 15.81 9.61 16.44
N GLY A 11 15.81 8.42 15.84
CA GLY A 11 14.78 7.98 14.89
C GLY A 11 15.18 7.97 13.42
N HIS A 12 16.42 8.32 13.08
CA HIS A 12 16.94 8.24 11.72
C HIS A 12 18.44 7.95 11.70
N THR A 13 18.95 7.52 10.56
CA THR A 13 20.39 7.25 10.36
C THR A 13 21.12 8.50 9.90
N THR A 14 22.45 8.51 10.00
CA THR A 14 23.30 9.57 9.45
C THR A 14 23.09 9.79 7.95
N LYS A 15 22.88 8.70 7.19
CA LYS A 15 22.69 8.76 5.73
C LYS A 15 21.42 9.50 5.32
N SER A 16 20.37 9.38 6.13
CA SER A 16 19.07 10.02 5.89
C SER A 16 18.90 11.34 6.64
N CYS A 17 20.00 11.98 7.05
CA CYS A 17 19.99 13.18 7.88
C CYS A 17 20.25 14.47 7.07
N ASN A 18 19.22 15.31 7.00
CA ASN A 18 19.29 16.64 6.35
C ASN A 18 19.53 17.79 7.35
N LEU A 19 19.70 17.48 8.63
CA LEU A 19 19.93 18.48 9.68
C LEU A 19 21.42 18.88 9.75
N LYS A 20 21.69 20.00 10.41
CA LYS A 20 23.05 20.43 10.76
C LYS A 20 23.71 19.43 11.72
N THR A 21 25.03 19.43 11.73
CA THR A 21 25.81 18.65 12.70
C THR A 21 25.63 19.21 14.11
N SER A 22 25.54 18.35 15.10
CA SER A 22 25.45 18.72 16.51
C SER A 22 26.36 17.86 17.36
N CYS A 23 27.00 18.46 18.35
CA CYS A 23 27.89 17.76 19.25
C CYS A 23 27.11 16.95 20.28
N MET A 24 27.51 15.70 20.50
CA MET A 24 26.88 14.81 21.49
C MET A 24 27.04 15.29 22.93
N LYS A 25 28.11 16.05 23.22
CA LYS A 25 28.46 16.53 24.57
C LYS A 25 27.80 17.86 24.93
N CYS A 26 27.84 18.85 24.04
CA CYS A 26 27.41 20.23 24.35
C CYS A 26 26.27 20.77 23.49
N ALA A 27 25.75 19.97 22.55
CA ALA A 27 24.74 20.40 21.57
C ALA A 27 25.16 21.55 20.64
N GLY A 28 26.46 21.89 20.56
CA GLY A 28 26.98 22.90 19.64
C GLY A 28 27.04 22.44 18.18
N GLU A 29 27.11 23.37 17.22
CA GLU A 29 27.16 23.08 15.77
C GLU A 29 28.54 22.59 15.28
N HIS A 30 29.02 21.46 15.80
CA HIS A 30 30.28 20.81 15.39
C HIS A 30 30.23 19.29 15.66
N PHE A 31 31.18 18.53 15.11
CA PHE A 31 31.32 17.11 15.42
C PHE A 31 31.88 16.91 16.83
N THR A 32 31.49 15.82 17.51
CA THR A 32 31.94 15.51 18.87
C THR A 32 33.47 15.47 19.03
N GLU A 33 34.19 15.09 17.97
CA GLU A 33 35.66 15.06 17.90
C GLU A 33 36.29 16.45 18.00
N GLN A 34 35.60 17.49 17.53
CA GLN A 34 36.05 18.88 17.56
C GLN A 34 35.62 19.60 18.85
N CYS A 35 35.01 18.88 19.79
CA CYS A 35 34.48 19.47 21.00
C CYS A 35 35.60 19.78 22.01
N GLN A 36 35.63 21.00 22.52
CA GLN A 36 36.58 21.43 23.56
C GLN A 36 36.31 20.77 24.92
N ILE A 37 35.11 20.22 25.14
CA ILE A 37 34.77 19.51 26.37
C ILE A 37 35.40 18.11 26.33
N LYS A 38 36.44 17.93 27.14
CA LYS A 38 37.10 16.63 27.30
C LYS A 38 36.42 15.78 28.37
N GLU A 39 36.04 16.39 29.49
CA GLU A 39 35.47 15.69 30.64
C GLU A 39 33.94 15.54 30.55
N MET A 40 33.45 14.36 30.92
CA MET A 40 32.03 13.99 30.87
C MET A 40 31.23 14.39 32.11
N ASN A 41 31.84 15.14 33.04
CA ASN A 41 31.18 15.66 34.26
C ASN A 41 31.19 17.19 34.33
N SER A 42 31.41 17.86 33.19
CA SER A 42 31.42 19.32 33.15
C SER A 42 29.99 19.88 33.08
N ASP A 43 29.72 20.98 33.79
CA ASP A 43 28.45 21.74 33.70
C ASP A 43 28.14 22.26 32.28
N LYS A 44 29.13 22.17 31.37
CA LYS A 44 28.99 22.51 29.96
C LYS A 44 28.33 21.41 29.13
N ILE A 45 28.02 20.27 29.73
CA ILE A 45 27.35 19.16 29.04
C ILE A 45 25.88 19.50 28.86
N LYS A 46 25.41 19.28 27.64
CA LYS A 46 24.06 19.62 27.25
C LYS A 46 23.53 18.62 26.24
N CYS A 47 22.38 18.05 26.56
CA CYS A 47 21.67 17.15 25.67
C CYS A 47 20.99 17.93 24.54
N VAL A 48 21.21 17.54 23.28
CA VAL A 48 20.52 18.14 22.12
C VAL A 48 19.01 17.84 22.07
N ASN A 49 18.58 16.80 22.80
CA ASN A 49 17.22 16.29 22.75
C ASN A 49 16.32 16.96 23.80
N CYS A 50 16.77 17.06 25.05
CA CYS A 50 15.99 17.66 26.14
C CYS A 50 16.61 18.93 26.73
N GLY A 51 17.86 19.26 26.41
CA GLY A 51 18.58 20.40 26.98
C GLY A 51 19.14 20.20 28.39
N GLY A 52 18.95 19.02 29.00
CA GLY A 52 19.47 18.69 30.34
C GLY A 52 20.98 18.46 30.40
N ASN A 53 21.51 18.38 31.63
CA ASN A 53 22.93 18.15 31.91
C ASN A 53 23.32 16.67 31.79
N HIS A 54 23.28 16.15 30.57
CA HIS A 54 23.79 14.83 30.21
C HIS A 54 24.12 14.77 28.72
N VAL A 55 24.91 13.78 28.31
CA VAL A 55 25.24 13.57 26.89
C VAL A 55 24.00 13.12 26.09
N ALA A 56 23.92 13.47 24.81
CA ALA A 56 22.76 13.15 23.98
C ALA A 56 22.45 11.64 23.83
N SER A 57 23.42 10.77 24.15
CA SER A 57 23.31 9.31 24.16
C SER A 57 22.84 8.73 25.51
N SER A 58 22.64 9.56 26.55
CA SER A 58 22.22 9.07 27.86
C SER A 58 20.85 8.41 27.82
N THR A 59 20.74 7.24 28.43
CA THR A 59 19.48 6.49 28.59
C THR A 59 18.55 7.13 29.61
N GLU A 60 19.06 8.04 30.44
CA GLU A 60 18.31 8.79 31.45
C GLU A 60 17.58 10.00 30.86
N CYS A 61 17.76 10.28 29.57
CA CYS A 61 17.06 11.38 28.90
C CYS A 61 15.56 11.11 28.82
N ASP A 62 14.72 11.99 29.36
CA ASP A 62 13.25 11.87 29.30
C ASP A 62 12.71 11.69 27.88
N VAL A 63 13.33 12.38 26.91
CA VAL A 63 12.97 12.26 25.49
C VAL A 63 13.29 10.86 24.96
N TYR A 64 14.41 10.28 25.38
CA TYR A 64 14.76 8.90 25.02
C TYR A 64 13.80 7.90 25.66
N ILE A 65 13.54 8.02 26.97
CA ILE A 65 12.64 7.15 27.73
C ILE A 65 11.24 7.17 27.11
N SER A 66 10.69 8.37 26.88
CA SER A 66 9.36 8.55 26.27
C SER A 66 9.28 7.92 24.89
N ARG A 67 10.29 8.14 24.04
CA ARG A 67 10.38 7.57 22.70
C ARG A 67 10.49 6.04 22.76
N LYS A 68 11.24 5.49 23.71
CA LYS A 68 11.44 4.05 23.89
C LYS A 68 10.12 3.38 24.29
N ASN A 69 9.45 3.92 25.30
CA ASN A 69 8.15 3.45 25.77
C ASN A 69 7.11 3.44 24.65
N TYR A 70 7.10 4.48 23.81
CA TYR A 70 6.21 4.53 22.64
C TYR A 70 6.50 3.41 21.62
N ILE A 71 7.78 3.16 21.31
CA ILE A 71 8.18 2.10 20.38
C ILE A 71 7.83 0.73 20.95
N ASP A 72 8.15 0.48 22.22
CA ASP A 72 7.91 -0.78 22.90
C ASP A 72 6.40 -1.09 22.95
N LYS A 73 5.58 -0.09 23.30
CA LYS A 73 4.10 -0.21 23.23
C LYS A 73 3.62 -0.56 21.81
N LYS A 74 4.16 0.09 20.78
CA LYS A 74 3.81 -0.21 19.38
C LYS A 74 4.26 -1.60 18.94
N GLN A 75 5.38 -2.10 19.48
CA GLN A 75 5.84 -3.47 19.23
C GLN A 75 4.92 -4.47 19.90
N GLN A 76 4.55 -4.27 21.16
CA GLN A 76 3.56 -5.10 21.86
C GLN A 76 2.23 -5.15 21.11
N GLU A 77 1.70 -4.01 20.68
CA GLU A 77 0.48 -3.95 19.86
C GLU A 77 0.60 -4.76 18.57
N ARG A 78 1.76 -4.72 17.90
CA ARG A 78 2.02 -5.50 16.67
C ARG A 78 2.15 -6.99 16.96
N GLU A 79 2.79 -7.36 18.06
CA GLU A 79 2.96 -8.75 18.49
C GLU A 79 1.62 -9.36 18.87
N GLU A 80 0.77 -8.66 19.63
CA GLU A 80 -0.58 -9.10 19.95
C GLU A 80 -1.44 -9.24 18.68
N LYS A 81 -1.34 -8.29 17.74
CA LYS A 81 -1.97 -8.44 16.42
C LYS A 81 -1.45 -9.67 15.67
N ARG A 82 -0.15 -9.93 15.69
CA ARG A 82 0.45 -11.13 15.03
C ARG A 82 0.00 -12.43 15.69
N LYS A 83 -0.13 -12.46 17.01
CA LYS A 83 -0.65 -13.62 17.77
C LYS A 83 -2.12 -13.90 17.45
N THR A 84 -2.92 -12.84 17.30
CA THR A 84 -4.36 -12.94 16.96
C THR A 84 -4.61 -13.22 15.48
N THR A 85 -3.80 -12.66 14.58
CA THR A 85 -3.83 -12.95 13.12
C THR A 85 -3.06 -14.22 12.75
N LYS A 86 -2.97 -15.19 13.65
CA LYS A 86 -2.38 -16.49 13.38
C LYS A 86 -3.18 -17.19 12.29
N PHE A 87 -2.47 -17.69 11.27
CA PHE A 87 -2.93 -18.46 10.12
C PHE A 87 -4.47 -18.63 10.02
N ILE A 88 -5.12 -17.68 9.35
CA ILE A 88 -6.53 -17.82 8.97
C ILE A 88 -6.54 -18.65 7.69
N LEU A 89 -7.18 -19.82 7.73
CA LEU A 89 -7.42 -20.62 6.53
C LEU A 89 -8.20 -19.77 5.52
N ALA A 90 -7.69 -19.69 4.29
CA ALA A 90 -8.45 -19.08 3.22
C ALA A 90 -9.79 -19.81 3.11
N LEU A 91 -10.89 -19.05 3.11
CA LEU A 91 -12.19 -19.62 2.84
C LEU A 91 -12.12 -20.31 1.47
N PRO A 92 -12.61 -21.56 1.35
CA PRO A 92 -12.60 -22.24 0.08
C PRO A 92 -13.40 -21.39 -0.94
N PRO A 93 -12.95 -21.32 -2.20
CA PRO A 93 -13.70 -20.61 -3.23
C PRO A 93 -15.08 -21.26 -3.37
N ARG A 94 -16.15 -20.45 -3.54
CA ARG A 94 -17.53 -20.97 -3.65
C ARG A 94 -17.72 -21.94 -4.82
N LYS A 95 -16.95 -21.76 -5.90
CA LYS A 95 -16.90 -22.62 -7.09
C LYS A 95 -15.44 -22.82 -7.48
N ASN A 96 -15.10 -24.00 -7.97
CA ASN A 96 -13.75 -24.27 -8.46
C ASN A 96 -13.56 -23.70 -9.89
N TYR A 97 -12.29 -23.58 -10.31
CA TYR A 97 -11.94 -23.05 -11.64
C TYR A 97 -12.60 -23.83 -12.78
N TRP A 98 -12.69 -25.15 -12.66
CA TRP A 98 -13.25 -26.02 -13.69
C TRP A 98 -14.77 -25.85 -13.86
N GLU A 99 -15.50 -25.63 -12.77
CA GLU A 99 -16.93 -25.31 -12.80
C GLU A 99 -17.20 -23.96 -13.44
N ASN A 100 -16.43 -22.93 -13.06
CA ASN A 100 -16.54 -21.61 -13.68
C ASN A 100 -16.25 -21.69 -15.18
N LYS A 101 -15.20 -22.41 -15.59
CA LYS A 101 -14.86 -22.61 -17.00
C LYS A 101 -16.00 -23.28 -17.77
N LYS A 102 -16.63 -24.32 -17.19
CA LYS A 102 -17.80 -25.00 -17.79
C LYS A 102 -19.00 -24.06 -17.91
N GLU A 103 -19.27 -23.22 -16.90
CA GLU A 103 -20.33 -22.22 -16.96
C GLU A 103 -20.05 -21.15 -18.03
N GLU A 104 -18.81 -20.69 -18.17
CA GLU A 104 -18.40 -19.74 -19.21
C GLU A 104 -18.56 -20.34 -20.62
N GLU A 105 -18.16 -21.59 -20.82
CA GLU A 105 -18.34 -22.30 -22.09
C GLU A 105 -19.83 -22.50 -22.43
N LYS A 106 -20.66 -22.85 -21.44
CA LYS A 106 -22.11 -22.90 -21.61
C LYS A 106 -22.69 -21.55 -22.00
N LYS A 107 -22.30 -20.47 -21.32
CA LYS A 107 -22.75 -19.11 -21.64
C LYS A 107 -22.37 -18.70 -23.07
N LYS A 108 -21.14 -18.98 -23.49
CA LYS A 108 -20.68 -18.71 -24.87
C LYS A 108 -21.48 -19.49 -25.91
N THR A 109 -21.82 -20.74 -25.61
CA THR A 109 -22.61 -21.59 -26.51
C THR A 109 -24.06 -21.08 -26.62
N GLU A 110 -24.66 -20.73 -25.49
CA GLU A 110 -26.01 -20.17 -25.40
C GLU A 110 -26.11 -18.83 -26.14
N GLU A 111 -25.11 -17.96 -25.98
CA GLU A 111 -25.02 -16.66 -26.64
C GLU A 111 -24.85 -16.81 -28.15
N LYS A 112 -24.00 -17.75 -28.60
CA LYS A 112 -23.88 -18.08 -30.02
C LYS A 112 -25.20 -18.55 -30.62
N ARG A 113 -25.90 -19.48 -29.95
CA ARG A 113 -27.22 -19.97 -30.39
C ARG A 113 -28.23 -18.82 -30.55
N LYS A 114 -28.31 -17.91 -29.57
CA LYS A 114 -29.20 -16.74 -29.64
C LYS A 114 -28.85 -15.81 -30.80
N ASN A 115 -27.57 -15.62 -31.09
CA ASN A 115 -27.12 -14.78 -32.21
C ASN A 115 -27.46 -15.42 -33.56
N ASP A 116 -27.29 -16.74 -33.69
CA ASP A 116 -27.64 -17.50 -34.90
C ASP A 116 -29.16 -17.46 -35.14
N GLU A 117 -29.98 -17.65 -34.10
CA GLU A 117 -31.45 -17.50 -34.16
C GLU A 117 -31.88 -16.08 -34.56
N GLY A 118 -31.22 -15.06 -34.01
CA GLY A 118 -31.45 -13.67 -34.38
C GLY A 118 -31.10 -13.38 -35.85
N ARG A 119 -30.04 -14.00 -36.37
CA ARG A 119 -29.65 -13.88 -37.78
C ARG A 119 -30.67 -14.54 -38.70
N GLU A 120 -31.08 -15.77 -38.41
CA GLU A 120 -32.10 -16.47 -39.18
C GLU A 120 -33.45 -15.72 -39.19
N ALA A 121 -33.87 -15.17 -38.05
CA ALA A 121 -35.09 -14.37 -37.97
C ALA A 121 -35.00 -13.12 -38.86
N ARG A 122 -33.85 -12.45 -38.87
CA ARG A 122 -33.59 -11.27 -39.71
C ARG A 122 -33.55 -11.61 -41.20
N GLU A 123 -32.99 -12.76 -41.58
CA GLU A 123 -32.98 -13.24 -42.97
C GLU A 123 -34.39 -13.60 -43.44
N LYS A 124 -35.18 -14.30 -42.61
CA LYS A 124 -36.59 -14.62 -42.92
C LYS A 124 -37.43 -13.36 -43.13
N GLN A 125 -37.28 -12.33 -42.29
CA GLN A 125 -37.96 -11.04 -42.48
C GLN A 125 -37.54 -10.33 -43.77
N GLN A 126 -36.26 -10.38 -44.15
CA GLN A 126 -35.79 -9.82 -45.43
C GLN A 126 -36.36 -10.57 -46.64
N GLN A 127 -36.53 -11.89 -46.55
CA GLN A 127 -37.13 -12.68 -47.62
C GLN A 127 -38.61 -12.33 -47.80
N VAL A 128 -39.34 -12.19 -46.68
CA VAL A 128 -40.77 -11.79 -46.69
C VAL A 128 -40.94 -10.39 -47.28
N THR A 129 -40.13 -9.42 -46.86
CA THR A 129 -40.18 -8.05 -47.41
C THR A 129 -39.85 -8.00 -48.90
N LYS A 130 -38.85 -8.76 -49.37
CA LYS A 130 -38.54 -8.89 -50.80
C LYS A 130 -39.70 -9.49 -51.59
N ASN A 131 -40.30 -10.58 -51.08
CA ASN A 131 -41.41 -11.26 -51.76
C ASN A 131 -42.65 -10.36 -51.87
N ASN A 132 -42.94 -9.54 -50.85
CA ASN A 132 -44.06 -8.60 -50.88
C ASN A 132 -43.85 -7.51 -51.94
N ASN A 133 -42.67 -6.88 -52.00
CA ASN A 133 -42.36 -5.88 -53.04
C ASN A 133 -42.43 -6.47 -54.46
N THR A 134 -42.03 -7.72 -54.67
CA THR A 134 -42.05 -8.37 -56.00
C THR A 134 -43.49 -8.67 -56.48
N GLN A 135 -44.46 -8.78 -55.57
CA GLN A 135 -45.87 -8.95 -55.94
C GLN A 135 -46.55 -7.61 -56.28
N GLU A 136 -46.16 -6.53 -55.61
CA GLU A 136 -46.65 -5.18 -55.92
C GLU A 136 -46.16 -4.72 -57.31
N GLU A 137 -44.89 -4.94 -57.65
CA GLU A 137 -44.34 -4.59 -58.98
C GLU A 137 -45.00 -5.36 -60.14
N LYS A 138 -45.41 -6.62 -59.92
CA LYS A 138 -46.11 -7.43 -60.94
C LYS A 138 -47.58 -7.06 -61.12
N GLN A 139 -48.20 -6.37 -60.16
CA GLN A 139 -49.57 -5.87 -60.29
C GLN A 139 -49.61 -4.55 -61.06
N THR A 140 -48.53 -3.76 -61.05
CA THR A 140 -48.45 -2.47 -61.77
C THR A 140 -48.09 -2.57 -63.25
N GLU A 141 -47.67 -3.74 -63.75
CA GLU A 141 -47.33 -3.97 -65.17
C GLU A 141 -48.45 -4.67 -65.98
N ALA A 142 -49.59 -4.97 -65.35
CA ALA A 142 -50.74 -5.64 -65.98
C ALA A 142 -51.92 -4.71 -66.29
N GLU A 143 -51.79 -3.41 -66.04
CA GLU A 143 -52.70 -2.34 -66.48
C GLU A 143 -52.08 -1.52 -67.63
#